data_AF-A0A1A8N477-F1
#
_entry.id   AF-A0A1A8N477-F1
#
_cell.length_a   1.000
_cell.length_b   1.000
_cell.length_c   1.000
_cell.angle_alpha   90.00
_cell.angle_beta   90.00
_cell.angle_gamma   90.00
#
_symmetry.space_group_name_H-M   'P 1'
#
loop_
_entity.id
_entity.type
_entity.pdbx_description
1 polymer ?
#
loop_
_entity_poly.entity_id
_entity_poly.type
_entity_poly.pdbx_seq_one_letter_code
_entity_poly.pdbx_strand_id
1 'polypeptide(L)'
;NIQHFVEKVVFHLHESFPKPKRVCKDPPYKVEESGYAGFILPIEVYFKNKEEPKKVRFDYDLFLHLEGHPPVNHLRCEKLTFNNPTDEFRRKLLKAGGTRDPHKQVSEESKVMVMQEGSTSLFSQHLKLPTLPNNSLTSSSDPKKTKSFHSSKVRVSPDA
;
A
#
# COMPACT_ATOMS: atom_id res chain seq x y z
N ASN A 1 -17.47 -2.24 14.76
CA ASN A 1 -18.16 -1.92 13.49
C ASN A 1 -17.85 -0.47 13.11
N ILE A 2 -17.11 -0.25 12.01
CA ILE A 2 -16.60 1.08 11.62
C ILE A 2 -17.66 1.99 10.97
N GLN A 3 -18.82 1.44 10.57
CA GLN A 3 -19.90 2.22 9.94
C GLN A 3 -20.41 3.40 10.78
N HIS A 4 -20.15 3.37 12.10
CA HIS A 4 -20.54 4.45 13.01
C HIS A 4 -19.84 5.75 12.68
N PHE A 5 -18.57 5.71 12.29
CA PHE A 5 -17.77 6.91 12.01
C PHE A 5 -17.35 7.02 10.54
N VAL A 6 -17.47 5.97 9.73
CA VAL A 6 -17.22 5.99 8.28
C VAL A 6 -18.50 6.39 7.52
N GLU A 7 -18.38 7.37 6.62
CA GLU A 7 -19.44 7.81 5.70
C GLU A 7 -19.44 6.99 4.42
N LYS A 8 -18.27 6.87 3.79
CA LYS A 8 -18.07 6.10 2.56
C LYS A 8 -16.61 5.75 2.39
N VAL A 9 -16.34 4.70 1.62
CA VAL A 9 -15.00 4.32 1.15
C VAL A 9 -14.97 4.45 -0.37
N VAL A 10 -13.93 5.08 -0.88
CA VAL A 10 -13.71 5.26 -2.32
C VAL A 10 -12.45 4.52 -2.72
N PHE A 11 -12.58 3.57 -3.65
CA PHE A 11 -11.48 2.85 -4.25
C PHE A 11 -11.20 3.44 -5.63
N HIS A 12 -9.97 3.88 -5.86
CA HIS A 12 -9.53 4.42 -7.15
C HIS A 12 -8.78 3.33 -7.91
N LEU A 13 -9.51 2.48 -8.64
CA LEU A 13 -8.91 1.44 -9.49
C LEU A 13 -8.06 2.08 -10.59
N HIS A 14 -7.18 1.27 -11.20
CA HIS A 14 -6.42 1.68 -12.36
C HIS A 14 -7.34 2.09 -13.54
N GLU A 15 -6.88 3.01 -14.39
CA GLU A 15 -7.68 3.59 -15.48
C GLU A 15 -8.13 2.56 -16.54
N SER A 16 -7.48 1.40 -16.59
CA SER A 16 -7.89 0.27 -17.44
C SER A 16 -9.25 -0.32 -17.05
N PHE A 17 -9.72 -0.10 -15.82
CA PHE A 17 -11.01 -0.61 -15.37
C PHE A 17 -12.15 0.33 -15.78
N PRO A 18 -13.30 -0.21 -16.25
CA PRO A 18 -14.48 0.61 -16.47
C PRO A 18 -14.95 1.20 -15.14
N LYS A 19 -15.23 2.51 -15.15
CA LYS A 19 -15.62 3.29 -13.96
C LYS A 19 -14.61 3.08 -12.82
N PRO A 20 -13.36 3.55 -12.95
CA PRO A 20 -12.27 3.22 -12.02
C PRO A 20 -12.51 3.73 -10.60
N LYS A 21 -13.31 4.80 -10.44
CA LYS A 21 -13.72 5.31 -9.14
C LYS A 21 -14.93 4.54 -8.60
N ARG A 22 -14.72 3.66 -7.62
CA ARG A 22 -15.77 2.88 -6.94
C ARG A 22 -16.09 3.49 -5.58
N VAL A 23 -17.36 3.61 -5.26
CA VAL A 23 -17.83 4.23 -4.00
C VAL A 23 -18.73 3.27 -3.25
N CYS A 24 -18.33 2.91 -2.03
CA CYS A 24 -19.10 2.08 -1.11
C CYS A 24 -19.57 2.93 0.06
N LYS A 25 -20.89 3.10 0.23
CA LYS A 25 -21.48 3.87 1.34
C LYS A 25 -21.80 3.00 2.56
N ASP A 26 -22.12 1.73 2.32
CA ASP A 26 -22.55 0.78 3.35
C ASP A 26 -21.62 -0.45 3.35
N PRO A 27 -21.48 -1.14 4.51
CA PRO A 27 -20.69 -2.36 4.59
C PRO A 27 -21.35 -3.51 3.81
N PRO A 28 -20.57 -4.48 3.30
CA PRO A 28 -19.10 -4.55 3.34
C PRO A 28 -18.45 -3.56 2.37
N TYR A 29 -17.44 -2.82 2.85
CA TYR A 29 -16.66 -1.91 2.03
C TYR A 29 -15.62 -2.69 1.22
N LYS A 30 -16.04 -3.32 0.12
CA LYS A 30 -15.19 -4.15 -0.74
C LYS A 30 -15.45 -3.91 -2.23
N VAL A 31 -14.45 -4.23 -3.04
CA VAL A 31 -14.53 -4.28 -4.50
C VAL A 31 -13.96 -5.62 -4.94
N GLU A 32 -14.64 -6.29 -5.86
CA GLU A 32 -14.24 -7.57 -6.45
C GLU A 32 -14.08 -7.37 -7.95
N GLU A 33 -12.91 -7.70 -8.48
CA GLU A 33 -12.52 -7.45 -9.88
C GLU A 33 -11.58 -8.54 -10.39
N SER A 34 -11.44 -8.64 -11.71
CA SER A 34 -10.45 -9.49 -12.37
C SER A 34 -9.47 -8.62 -13.15
N GLY A 35 -8.17 -8.90 -13.03
CA GLY A 35 -7.11 -8.10 -13.65
C GLY A 35 -5.86 -8.93 -13.93
N TYR A 36 -4.93 -8.35 -14.70
CA TYR A 36 -3.73 -9.03 -15.17
C TYR A 36 -2.44 -8.59 -14.46
N ALA A 37 -2.49 -7.49 -13.70
CA ALA A 37 -1.33 -6.93 -13.01
C ALA A 37 -1.74 -6.27 -11.69
N GLY A 38 -0.81 -6.26 -10.75
CA GLY A 38 -0.92 -5.48 -9.53
C GLY A 38 -0.67 -3.99 -9.76
N PHE A 39 -1.15 -3.14 -8.85
CA PHE A 39 -0.98 -1.69 -8.92
C PHE A 39 -1.18 -1.03 -7.54
N ILE A 40 -0.72 0.21 -7.40
CA ILE A 40 -1.03 1.03 -6.22
C ILE A 40 -2.49 1.49 -6.33
N LEU A 41 -3.30 1.06 -5.37
CA LEU A 41 -4.72 1.35 -5.24
C LEU A 41 -4.94 2.45 -4.18
N PRO A 42 -5.20 3.70 -4.56
CA PRO A 42 -5.62 4.72 -3.61
C PRO A 42 -7.00 4.39 -3.04
N ILE A 43 -7.09 4.36 -1.71
CA ILE A 43 -8.31 4.12 -0.95
C ILE A 43 -8.57 5.35 -0.08
N GLU A 44 -9.68 6.04 -0.31
CA GLU A 44 -10.10 7.16 0.53
C GLU A 44 -11.23 6.73 1.48
N VAL A 45 -11.02 6.89 2.78
CA VAL A 45 -12.05 6.67 3.79
C VAL A 45 -12.57 8.03 4.25
N TYR A 46 -13.85 8.31 3.95
CA TYR A 46 -14.53 9.52 4.37
C TYR A 46 -15.17 9.30 5.75
N PHE A 47 -15.02 10.27 6.63
CA PHE A 47 -15.56 10.22 7.99
C PHE A 47 -16.88 10.97 8.07
N LYS A 48 -17.77 10.50 8.95
CA LYS A 48 -18.99 11.21 9.39
C LYS A 48 -18.63 12.36 10.34
N ASN A 49 -17.66 13.18 9.94
CA ASN A 49 -17.13 14.33 10.66
C ASN A 49 -17.42 15.62 9.86
N LYS A 50 -17.83 16.67 10.56
CA LYS A 50 -18.10 17.98 9.93
C LYS A 50 -16.82 18.81 9.79
N GLU A 51 -15.87 18.59 10.68
CA GLU A 51 -14.58 19.28 10.74
C GLU A 51 -13.48 18.50 9.98
N GLU A 52 -12.32 19.13 9.83
CA GLU A 52 -11.16 18.45 9.26
C GLU A 52 -10.51 17.50 10.28
N PRO A 53 -10.01 16.34 9.84
CA PRO A 53 -10.02 15.81 8.48
C PRO A 53 -11.38 15.18 8.15
N LYS A 54 -11.89 15.46 6.94
CA LYS A 54 -13.10 14.81 6.42
C LYS A 54 -12.83 13.44 5.82
N LYS A 55 -11.57 13.15 5.50
CA LYS A 55 -11.13 11.88 4.91
C LYS A 55 -9.68 11.58 5.26
N VAL A 56 -9.32 10.31 5.14
CA VAL A 56 -7.94 9.82 5.07
C VAL A 56 -7.75 9.08 3.75
N ARG A 57 -6.55 9.14 3.18
CA ARG A 57 -6.16 8.39 1.99
C ARG A 57 -5.08 7.38 2.35
N PHE A 58 -5.21 6.16 1.86
CA PHE A 58 -4.21 5.11 1.91
C PHE A 58 -3.83 4.73 0.49
N ASP A 59 -2.54 4.64 0.20
CA ASP A 59 -2.05 4.04 -1.03
C ASP A 59 -1.75 2.56 -0.72
N TYR A 60 -2.66 1.68 -1.17
CA TYR A 60 -2.60 0.25 -0.92
C TYR A 60 -1.92 -0.47 -2.07
N ASP A 61 -0.87 -1.23 -1.81
CA ASP A 61 -0.20 -2.04 -2.84
C ASP A 61 -1.03 -3.30 -3.11
N LEU A 62 -1.77 -3.31 -4.22
CA LEU A 62 -2.53 -4.46 -4.67
C LEU A 62 -1.64 -5.30 -5.58
N PHE A 63 -0.90 -6.25 -5.00
CA PHE A 63 -0.04 -7.15 -5.75
C PHE A 63 -0.72 -8.49 -6.05
N LEU A 64 -0.31 -9.11 -7.16
CA LEU A 64 -0.74 -10.44 -7.58
C LEU A 64 0.47 -11.37 -7.55
N HIS A 65 0.27 -12.61 -7.11
CA HIS A 65 1.29 -13.63 -7.24
C HIS A 65 1.32 -14.19 -8.66
N LEU A 66 2.51 -14.60 -9.11
CA LEU A 66 2.69 -15.34 -10.35
C LEU A 66 2.10 -16.75 -10.21
N GLU A 67 1.88 -17.39 -11.35
CA GLU A 67 1.44 -18.77 -11.42
C GLU A 67 2.39 -19.70 -10.65
N GLY A 68 1.83 -20.69 -9.95
CA GLY A 68 2.57 -21.64 -9.11
C GLY A 68 2.78 -21.20 -7.65
N HIS A 69 2.44 -19.95 -7.29
CA HIS A 69 2.44 -19.50 -5.90
C HIS A 69 1.04 -19.59 -5.26
N PRO A 70 0.94 -19.76 -3.93
CA PRO A 70 -0.35 -19.74 -3.22
C PRO A 70 -1.12 -18.42 -3.42
N PRO A 71 -2.46 -18.41 -3.30
CA PRO A 71 -3.24 -17.17 -3.39
C PRO A 71 -2.80 -16.10 -2.39
N VAL A 72 -2.88 -14.83 -2.79
CA VAL A 72 -2.57 -13.69 -1.92
C VAL A 72 -3.68 -13.51 -0.88
N ASN A 73 -3.31 -13.53 0.40
CA ASN A 73 -4.16 -13.09 1.51
C ASN A 73 -3.39 -12.09 2.36
N HIS A 74 -3.51 -10.80 2.03
CA HIS A 74 -2.79 -9.72 2.70
C HIS A 74 -3.73 -8.91 3.60
N LEU A 75 -3.31 -8.69 4.85
CA LEU A 75 -4.02 -7.86 5.81
C LEU A 75 -3.11 -6.72 6.27
N ARG A 76 -3.56 -5.47 6.08
CA ARG A 76 -2.88 -4.25 6.53
C ARG A 76 -3.70 -3.59 7.64
N CYS A 77 -3.07 -3.40 8.79
CA CYS A 77 -3.68 -2.74 9.95
C CYS A 77 -3.28 -1.26 10.00
N GLU A 78 -4.26 -0.38 10.16
CA GLU A 78 -4.06 1.08 10.22
C GLU A 78 -4.62 1.64 11.53
N LYS A 79 -3.82 2.42 12.26
CA LYS A 79 -4.22 3.11 13.49
C LYS A 79 -4.45 4.59 13.19
N LEU A 80 -5.66 5.08 13.46
CA LEU A 80 -6.02 6.48 13.27
C LEU A 80 -6.14 7.19 14.62
N THR A 81 -5.47 8.33 14.76
CA THR A 81 -5.60 9.21 15.93
C THR A 81 -6.30 10.49 15.53
N PHE A 82 -7.34 10.87 16.28
CA PHE A 82 -8.07 12.11 16.09
C PHE A 82 -7.82 13.01 17.30
N ASN A 83 -7.17 14.15 17.07
CA ASN A 83 -6.93 15.15 18.10
C ASN A 83 -8.15 16.05 18.22
N ASN A 84 -8.63 16.27 19.45
CA ASN A 84 -9.80 17.10 19.76
C ASN A 84 -11.02 16.90 18.83
N PRO A 85 -11.53 15.67 18.63
CA PRO A 85 -12.72 15.46 17.79
C PRO A 85 -13.95 16.07 18.45
N THR A 86 -14.87 16.62 17.64
CA THR A 86 -16.19 17.08 18.12
C THR A 86 -16.89 16.02 18.97
N ASP A 87 -17.69 16.43 19.95
CA ASP A 87 -18.42 15.50 20.83
C ASP A 87 -19.28 14.51 20.04
N GLU A 88 -19.85 14.94 18.92
CA GLU A 88 -20.60 14.07 18.01
C GLU A 88 -19.72 12.99 17.40
N PHE A 89 -18.58 13.39 16.81
CA PHE A 89 -17.66 12.46 16.15
C PHE A 89 -16.97 11.54 17.16
N ARG A 90 -16.55 12.07 18.30
CA ARG A 90 -15.99 11.31 19.43
C ARG A 90 -16.92 10.19 19.89
N ARG A 91 -18.22 10.46 20.04
CA ARG A 91 -19.21 9.41 20.37
C ARG A 91 -19.27 8.31 19.31
N LYS A 92 -19.14 8.65 18.02
CA LYS A 92 -19.11 7.68 16.92
C LYS A 92 -17.85 6.82 16.94
N LEU A 93 -16.69 7.43 17.23
CA LEU A 93 -15.41 6.73 17.39
C LEU A 93 -15.45 5.73 18.56
N LEU A 94 -15.93 6.17 19.73
CA LEU A 94 -16.04 5.31 20.92
C LEU A 94 -17.00 4.14 20.68
N LYS A 95 -18.15 4.38 20.03
CA LYS A 95 -19.09 3.31 19.63
C LYS A 95 -18.47 2.28 18.68
N ALA A 96 -17.47 2.68 17.90
CA ALA A 96 -16.76 1.79 16.99
C ALA A 96 -15.59 1.04 17.63
N GLY A 97 -15.30 1.29 18.92
CA GLY A 97 -14.20 0.66 19.66
C GLY A 97 -12.96 1.54 19.82
N GLY A 98 -13.03 2.83 19.50
CA GLY A 98 -11.93 3.76 19.73
C GLY A 98 -11.64 3.95 21.23
N THR A 99 -10.37 4.17 21.58
CA THR A 99 -9.93 4.44 22.96
C THR A 99 -9.49 5.90 23.09
N ARG A 100 -9.63 6.45 24.31
CA ARG A 100 -9.04 7.74 24.64
C ARG A 100 -7.65 7.49 25.19
N ASP A 101 -6.67 8.27 24.74
CA ASP A 101 -5.36 8.29 25.36
C ASP A 101 -5.41 9.19 26.61
N PRO A 102 -5.23 8.65 27.83
CA PRO A 102 -5.25 9.44 29.05
C PRO A 102 -3.99 10.29 29.25
N HIS A 103 -2.90 10.05 28.51
CA HIS A 103 -1.61 10.75 28.67
C HIS A 103 -1.38 11.88 27.67
N LYS A 104 -2.22 12.04 26.64
CA LYS A 104 -2.18 13.21 25.76
C LYS A 104 -2.89 14.39 26.42
N GLN A 105 -2.10 15.28 27.03
CA GLN A 105 -2.58 16.61 27.43
C GLN A 105 -3.04 17.39 26.20
N VAL A 106 -4.15 18.09 26.35
CA VAL A 106 -4.76 18.95 25.31
C VAL A 106 -3.82 20.12 25.06
N SER A 107 -2.98 20.03 24.04
CA SER A 107 -2.28 21.19 23.49
C SER A 107 -3.20 21.86 22.46
N GLU A 108 -3.58 23.11 22.71
CA GLU A 108 -4.51 23.91 21.89
C GLU A 108 -4.09 24.07 20.42
N GLU A 109 -2.84 23.75 20.06
CA GLU A 109 -2.31 23.93 18.70
C GLU A 109 -2.22 22.65 17.87
N SER A 110 -2.78 21.55 18.37
CA SER A 110 -2.69 20.25 17.71
C SER A 110 -3.64 20.17 16.51
N LYS A 111 -3.19 20.67 15.35
CA LYS A 111 -3.76 20.30 14.04
C LYS A 111 -4.03 18.81 14.01
N VAL A 112 -5.19 18.42 13.50
CA VAL A 112 -5.61 17.02 13.47
C VAL A 112 -4.69 16.27 12.52
N MET A 113 -3.73 15.54 13.09
CA MET A 113 -2.83 14.68 12.32
C MET A 113 -3.31 13.24 12.41
N VAL A 114 -3.73 12.70 11.28
CA VAL A 114 -3.82 11.25 11.11
C VAL A 114 -2.38 10.75 11.02
N MET A 115 -1.82 10.37 12.17
CA MET A 115 -0.52 9.69 12.19
C MET A 115 -0.74 8.24 11.78
N GLN A 116 -0.31 7.91 10.56
CA GLN A 116 -0.18 6.54 10.11
C GLN A 116 1.10 5.97 10.74
N GLU A 117 0.95 5.26 11.85
CA GLU A 117 2.04 4.46 12.39
C GLU A 117 2.10 3.17 11.57
N GLY A 118 2.94 3.18 10.53
CA GLY A 118 3.16 2.03 9.67
C GLY A 118 3.67 0.86 10.50
N SER A 119 3.02 -0.30 10.38
CA SER A 119 3.59 -1.61 10.71
C SER A 119 2.72 -2.73 10.17
N THR A 120 3.18 -3.36 9.09
CA THR A 120 3.11 -4.83 8.98
C THR A 120 4.50 -5.32 8.65
N SER A 121 4.97 -6.25 9.49
CA SER A 121 6.24 -6.91 9.40
C SER A 121 6.38 -7.67 8.07
N LEU A 122 7.52 -7.50 7.43
CA LEU A 122 7.98 -8.40 6.39
C LEU A 122 8.37 -9.71 7.06
N PHE A 123 7.51 -10.73 7.02
CA PHE A 123 8.01 -12.11 7.01
C PHE A 123 8.33 -12.50 5.57
N SER A 124 9.31 -11.79 5.00
CA SER A 124 10.00 -12.26 3.80
C SER A 124 11.11 -13.19 4.29
N GLN A 125 10.77 -14.47 4.50
CA GLN A 125 11.82 -15.46 4.66
C GLN A 125 12.53 -15.62 3.31
N HIS A 126 13.82 -15.27 3.35
CA HIS A 126 14.90 -15.90 2.62
C HIS A 126 15.11 -15.53 1.15
N LEU A 127 15.95 -14.50 0.93
CA LEU A 127 17.05 -14.56 -0.04
C LEU A 127 18.27 -13.84 0.57
N LYS A 128 19.23 -14.61 1.10
CA LYS A 128 20.57 -14.10 1.39
C LYS A 128 21.26 -13.76 0.06
N LEU A 129 21.49 -12.48 -0.19
CA LEU A 129 22.36 -12.04 -1.28
C LEU A 129 23.82 -12.25 -0.84
N PRO A 130 24.70 -12.86 -1.66
CA PRO A 130 26.13 -12.91 -1.34
C PRO A 130 26.74 -11.50 -1.43
N THR A 131 27.33 -11.03 -0.34
CA THR A 131 28.20 -9.85 -0.34
C THR A 131 29.47 -10.15 -1.15
N LEU A 132 29.69 -9.40 -2.22
CA LEU A 132 30.95 -9.38 -2.96
C LEU A 132 32.02 -8.63 -2.14
N PRO A 133 33.28 -9.10 -2.11
CA PRO A 133 34.35 -8.41 -1.40
C PRO A 133 34.79 -7.15 -2.16
N ASN A 134 34.96 -6.08 -1.38
CA ASN A 134 35.43 -4.77 -1.77
C ASN A 134 36.92 -4.85 -2.17
N ASN A 135 37.23 -4.67 -3.46
CA ASN A 135 38.60 -4.53 -3.92
C ASN A 135 38.81 -3.09 -4.43
N SER A 136 39.59 -2.34 -3.65
CA SER A 136 40.18 -1.07 -4.05
C SER A 136 41.05 -1.26 -5.29
N LEU A 137 40.75 -0.52 -6.36
CA LEU A 137 41.64 -0.41 -7.52
C LEU A 137 42.10 1.04 -7.68
N THR A 138 43.37 1.20 -7.33
CA THR A 138 44.25 2.28 -7.76
C THR A 138 44.32 2.33 -9.28
N SER A 139 44.23 3.54 -9.82
CA SER A 139 44.40 3.85 -11.24
C SER A 139 45.84 3.63 -11.71
N SER A 140 46.03 2.78 -12.72
CA SER A 140 47.15 2.89 -13.64
C SER A 140 46.77 2.37 -15.03
N SER A 141 47.40 2.99 -16.01
CA SER A 141 47.03 3.12 -17.41
C SER A 141 47.48 1.98 -18.32
N ASP A 142 46.75 1.85 -19.44
CA ASP A 142 47.23 1.52 -20.80
C ASP A 142 47.31 0.05 -21.30
N PRO A 143 47.26 -0.19 -22.64
CA PRO A 143 46.22 -1.02 -23.27
C PRO A 143 46.76 -2.22 -24.09
N LYS A 144 45.86 -3.08 -24.61
CA LYS A 144 45.85 -3.65 -25.99
C LYS A 144 44.91 -4.85 -26.18
N LYS A 145 44.44 -4.97 -27.44
CA LYS A 145 44.09 -6.17 -28.24
C LYS A 145 42.63 -6.72 -28.30
N THR A 146 41.97 -6.32 -29.39
CA THR A 146 41.43 -7.16 -30.51
C THR A 146 40.46 -8.32 -30.29
N LYS A 147 39.28 -8.15 -30.93
CA LYS A 147 38.49 -9.07 -31.79
C LYS A 147 38.09 -10.46 -31.26
N SER A 148 36.78 -10.73 -31.20
CA SER A 148 36.07 -11.50 -32.25
C SER A 148 34.55 -11.55 -32.01
N PHE A 149 33.81 -11.57 -33.12
CA PHE A 149 32.38 -11.83 -33.21
C PHE A 149 32.10 -13.32 -32.99
N HIS A 150 30.96 -13.67 -32.37
CA HIS A 150 30.16 -14.79 -32.88
C HIS A 150 28.69 -14.68 -32.45
N SER A 151 27.83 -14.73 -33.45
CA SER A 151 26.37 -14.80 -33.42
C SER A 151 25.87 -16.22 -33.11
N SER A 152 24.85 -16.36 -32.26
CA SER A 152 24.14 -17.63 -32.05
C SER A 152 22.79 -17.62 -32.79
N LYS A 153 22.68 -18.47 -33.82
CA LYS A 153 21.46 -18.76 -34.58
C LYS A 153 20.51 -19.64 -33.75
N VAL A 154 19.24 -19.27 -33.66
CA VAL A 154 18.13 -20.16 -33.26
C VAL A 154 17.64 -20.89 -34.51
N ARG A 155 17.56 -22.22 -34.44
CA ARG A 155 17.05 -23.10 -35.51
C ARG A 155 15.62 -23.51 -35.12
N VAL A 156 14.65 -23.13 -35.96
CA VAL A 156 13.24 -23.56 -35.90
C VAL A 156 13.14 -24.96 -36.54
N SER A 157 12.39 -25.87 -35.93
CA SER A 157 11.97 -27.13 -36.56
C SER A 157 10.48 -27.05 -36.89
N PRO A 158 10.04 -27.41 -38.10
CA PRO A 158 8.65 -27.75 -38.40
C PRO A 158 8.48 -29.28 -38.50
N ASP A 159 7.24 -29.68 -38.80
CA ASP A 159 6.70 -31.03 -39.06
C ASP A 159 6.14 -31.78 -37.83
N ALA A 160 4.96 -32.39 -37.91
CA ALA A 160 3.99 -32.57 -39.00
C ALA A 160 2.62 -32.92 -38.39
#